data_AF-A0A0H3J9F6-F1
#
_entry.id   AF-A0A0H3J9F6-F1
#
_cell.length_a   1.000
_cell.length_b   1.000
_cell.length_c   1.000
_cell.angle_alpha   90.00
_cell.angle_beta   90.00
_cell.angle_gamma   90.00
#
_symmetry.space_group_name_H-M   'P 1'
#
loop_
_entity.id
_entity.type
_entity.pdbx_description
1 polymer ?
#
loop_
_entity_poly.entity_id
_entity_poly.type
_entity_poly.pdbx_seq_one_letter_code
_entity_poly.pdbx_strand_id
1 'polypeptide(L)'
;MPKEVNYNYAFVFYDVNEKRVNKVFKICKKYFKHHQKSVFRGNITPANLIKLRAEIKKIIDEREDFVSIIKLMSENSFREETLGVNANNSESLII
;
A
#
# COMPACT_ATOMS: atom_id res chain seq x y z
N MET A 1 8.48 -3.04 -29.25
CA MET A 1 7.95 -3.57 -27.97
C MET A 1 8.06 -2.47 -26.94
N PRO A 2 6.99 -2.11 -26.20
CA PRO A 2 7.12 -1.12 -25.14
C PRO A 2 8.08 -1.65 -24.08
N LYS A 3 9.02 -0.83 -23.60
CA LYS A 3 9.93 -1.21 -22.51
C LYS A 3 9.09 -1.61 -21.30
N GLU A 4 9.32 -2.81 -20.76
CA GLU A 4 8.74 -3.17 -19.47
C GLU A 4 9.29 -2.23 -18.41
N VAL A 5 8.41 -1.39 -17.90
CA VAL A 5 8.73 -0.40 -16.88
C VAL A 5 8.68 -1.10 -15.52
N ASN A 6 9.83 -1.31 -14.90
CA ASN A 6 9.92 -1.88 -13.56
C ASN A 6 9.55 -0.82 -12.52
N TYR A 7 8.38 -1.00 -11.90
CA TYR A 7 7.96 -0.21 -10.76
C TYR A 7 8.52 -0.81 -9.48
N ASN A 8 9.36 -0.04 -8.79
CA ASN A 8 10.04 -0.50 -7.57
C ASN A 8 9.43 0.11 -6.30
N TYR A 9 8.43 0.98 -6.42
CA TYR A 9 7.73 1.60 -5.30
C TYR A 9 6.23 1.61 -5.57
N ALA A 10 5.42 1.46 -4.54
CA ALA A 10 3.97 1.59 -4.66
C ALA A 10 3.31 2.24 -3.45
N PHE A 11 2.19 2.88 -3.71
CA PHE A 11 1.20 3.24 -2.70
C PHE A 11 0.00 2.31 -2.83
N VAL A 12 -0.55 1.88 -1.71
CA VAL A 12 -1.83 1.17 -1.62
C VAL A 12 -2.78 2.00 -0.79
N PHE A 13 -3.82 2.50 -1.44
CA PHE A 13 -4.95 3.18 -0.81
C PHE A 13 -6.10 2.17 -0.72
N TYR A 14 -6.74 2.07 0.43
CA TYR A 14 -7.87 1.15 0.60
C TYR A 14 -9.01 1.77 1.41
N ASP A 15 -10.22 1.55 0.91
CA ASP A 15 -11.46 1.76 1.63
C ASP A 15 -12.21 0.43 1.62
N VAL A 16 -12.22 -0.25 2.76
CA VAL A 16 -12.62 -1.65 2.89
C VAL A 16 -13.51 -1.79 4.11
N ASN A 17 -14.62 -2.52 3.96
CA ASN A 17 -15.55 -2.76 5.05
C ASN A 17 -14.84 -3.35 6.30
N GLU A 18 -15.30 -2.96 7.50
CA GLU A 18 -14.71 -3.37 8.78
C GLU A 18 -14.56 -4.90 8.93
N LYS A 19 -15.48 -5.67 8.32
CA LYS A 19 -15.41 -7.15 8.32
C LYS A 19 -14.14 -7.70 7.66
N ARG A 20 -13.53 -6.94 6.73
CA ARG A 20 -12.39 -7.35 5.89
C ARG A 20 -11.16 -6.46 6.09
N VAL A 21 -11.31 -5.25 6.62
CA VAL A 21 -10.23 -4.26 6.76
C VAL A 21 -9.00 -4.81 7.50
N ASN A 22 -9.22 -5.57 8.58
CA ASN A 22 -8.13 -6.16 9.36
C ASN A 22 -7.33 -7.20 8.57
N LYS A 23 -7.96 -7.92 7.64
CA LYS A 23 -7.29 -8.89 6.77
C LYS A 23 -6.46 -8.17 5.71
N VAL A 24 -7.04 -7.14 5.06
CA VAL A 24 -6.34 -6.30 4.08
C VAL A 24 -5.14 -5.60 4.73
N PHE A 25 -5.31 -5.02 5.92
CA PHE A 25 -4.23 -4.40 6.69
C PHE A 25 -3.06 -5.36 6.93
N LYS A 26 -3.36 -6.58 7.41
CA LYS A 26 -2.33 -7.61 7.64
C LYS A 26 -1.62 -8.03 6.35
N ILE A 27 -2.33 -8.10 5.23
CA ILE A 27 -1.72 -8.38 3.92
C ILE A 27 -0.77 -7.24 3.55
N CYS A 28 -1.24 -5.99 3.54
CA CYS A 28 -0.42 -4.84 3.17
C CYS A 28 0.83 -4.70 4.06
N LYS A 29 0.71 -4.97 5.37
CA LYS A 29 1.82 -4.93 6.33
C LYS A 29 2.93 -5.96 6.06
N LYS A 30 2.66 -7.04 5.32
CA LYS A 30 3.70 -7.99 4.87
C LYS A 30 4.62 -7.38 3.81
N TYR A 31 4.10 -6.43 3.03
CA TYR A 31 4.75 -5.90 1.83
C TYR A 31 5.23 -4.46 2.00
N PHE A 32 4.61 -3.68 2.89
CA PHE A 32 4.82 -2.24 3.02
C PHE A 32 4.84 -1.78 4.46
N LYS A 33 5.36 -0.56 4.67
CA LYS A 33 5.17 0.18 5.91
C LYS A 33 3.79 0.83 5.92
N HIS A 34 3.14 0.81 7.09
CA HIS A 34 1.89 1.54 7.29
C HIS A 34 2.20 3.03 7.34
N HIS A 35 1.50 3.80 6.52
CA HIS A 35 1.79 5.22 6.35
C HIS A 35 0.69 6.09 6.96
N GLN A 36 -0.57 5.76 6.69
CA GLN A 36 -1.76 6.39 7.29
C GLN A 36 -2.86 5.33 7.43
N LYS A 37 -3.94 5.64 8.17
CA LYS A 37 -5.04 4.71 8.49
C LYS A 37 -5.52 3.82 7.33
N SER A 38 -5.55 4.36 6.12
CA SER A 38 -6.01 3.70 4.89
C SER A 38 -4.94 3.69 3.79
N VAL A 39 -3.68 3.91 4.14
CA VAL A 39 -2.56 4.05 3.19
C VAL A 39 -1.35 3.25 3.63
N PHE A 40 -0.85 2.40 2.73
CA PHE A 40 0.46 1.77 2.82
C PHE A 40 1.35 2.26 1.69
N ARG A 41 2.66 2.30 1.93
CA ARG A 41 3.62 2.60 0.88
C ARG A 41 4.98 1.96 1.13
N GLY A 42 5.76 1.83 0.07
CA GLY A 42 7.16 1.43 0.17
C GLY A 42 7.68 0.76 -1.10
N ASN A 43 8.94 0.34 -1.00
CA ASN A 43 9.60 -0.42 -2.05
C ASN A 43 8.95 -1.80 -2.24
N ILE A 44 8.75 -2.23 -3.48
CA ILE A 44 8.19 -3.53 -3.81
C ILE A 44 8.76 -4.06 -5.12
N THR A 45 9.04 -5.36 -5.17
CA THR A 45 9.46 -6.02 -6.43
C THR A 45 8.24 -6.33 -7.30
N PRO A 46 8.40 -6.43 -8.64
CA PRO A 46 7.30 -6.81 -9.53
C PRO A 46 6.62 -8.13 -9.13
N ALA A 47 7.39 -9.12 -8.70
CA ALA A 47 6.86 -10.40 -8.24
C ALA A 47 6.02 -10.26 -6.95
N ASN A 48 6.47 -9.47 -5.98
CA ASN A 48 5.71 -9.22 -4.76
C ASN A 48 4.46 -8.38 -5.02
N LEU A 49 4.51 -7.45 -5.97
CA LEU A 49 3.35 -6.67 -6.38
C LEU A 49 2.24 -7.56 -6.99
N ILE A 50 2.62 -8.56 -7.78
CA ILE A 50 1.69 -9.56 -8.30
C ILE A 50 1.07 -10.39 -7.16
N LYS A 51 1.88 -10.85 -6.21
CA LYS A 51 1.41 -11.62 -5.03
C LYS A 51 0.47 -10.82 -4.15
N LEU A 52 0.84 -9.58 -3.81
CA LEU A 52 0.00 -8.64 -3.06
C LEU A 52 -1.38 -8.51 -3.71
N ARG A 53 -1.42 -8.21 -5.01
CA ARG A 53 -2.68 -8.05 -5.75
C ARG A 53 -3.54 -9.31 -5.67
N ALA A 54 -2.92 -10.48 -5.81
CA ALA A 54 -3.63 -11.76 -5.73
C ALA A 54 -4.16 -12.05 -4.31
N GLU A 55 -3.39 -11.72 -3.26
CA GLU A 55 -3.84 -11.87 -1.87
C GLU A 55 -5.00 -10.92 -1.55
N ILE A 56 -4.91 -9.65 -1.93
CA ILE A 56 -5.98 -8.66 -1.70
C ILE A 56 -7.27 -9.10 -2.41
N LYS A 57 -7.18 -9.52 -3.68
CA LYS A 57 -8.35 -9.94 -4.48
C LYS A 57 -9.12 -11.12 -3.87
N LYS A 58 -8.43 -11.98 -3.11
CA LYS A 58 -9.08 -13.12 -2.40
C LYS A 58 -9.87 -12.69 -1.17
N ILE A 59 -9.61 -11.49 -0.65
CA ILE A 59 -10.19 -11.01 0.61
C ILE A 59 -11.32 -10.02 0.36
N ILE A 60 -11.15 -9.09 -0.58
CA ILE A 60 -12.10 -8.00 -0.82
C ILE A 60 -13.38 -8.48 -1.49
N ASP A 61 -14.46 -7.74 -1.28
CA ASP A 61 -15.65 -7.81 -2.12
C ASP A 61 -15.61 -6.64 -3.12
N GLU A 62 -15.43 -6.94 -4.41
CA GLU A 62 -15.31 -5.92 -5.47
C GLU A 62 -16.58 -5.08 -5.67
N ARG A 63 -17.70 -5.41 -5.01
CA ARG A 63 -18.95 -4.61 -5.04
C ARG A 63 -19.04 -3.60 -3.90
N GLU A 64 -18.28 -3.81 -2.82
CA GLU A 64 -18.37 -3.00 -1.59
C GLU A 64 -17.05 -2.31 -1.26
N ASP A 65 -15.93 -2.91 -1.61
CA ASP A 65 -14.59 -2.47 -1.24
C ASP A 65 -13.87 -1.82 -2.42
N PHE A 66 -13.00 -0.88 -2.10
CA PHE A 66 -12.14 -0.20 -3.05
C PHE A 66 -10.68 -0.27 -2.63
N VAL A 67 -9.82 -0.71 -3.57
CA VAL A 67 -8.36 -0.71 -3.39
C VAL A 67 -7.72 -0.13 -4.64
N SER A 68 -6.89 0.90 -4.46
CA SER A 68 -6.09 1.50 -5.52
C SER A 68 -4.61 1.30 -5.25
N ILE A 69 -3.86 0.88 -6.27
CA ILE A 69 -2.42 0.67 -6.19
C ILE A 69 -1.74 1.59 -7.22
N ILE A 70 -1.07 2.62 -6.72
CA ILE A 70 -0.28 3.55 -7.55
C ILE A 70 1.14 3.01 -7.63
N LYS A 71 1.63 2.77 -8.85
CA LYS A 71 2.95 2.22 -9.12
C LYS A 71 3.90 3.33 -9.57
N LEU A 72 5.11 3.33 -9.01
CA LEU A 72 6.11 4.38 -9.21
C LEU A 72 7.46 3.74 -9.56
N MET A 73 8.29 4.44 -10.35
CA MET A 73 9.61 3.93 -10.74
C MET A 73 10.51 3.72 -9.52
N SER A 74 10.43 4.67 -8.58
CA SER A 74 11.21 4.70 -7.36
C SER A 74 10.60 5.69 -6.36
N GLU A 75 11.13 5.72 -5.14
CA GLU A 75 10.78 6.72 -4.12
C GLU A 75 11.00 8.17 -4.60
N ASN A 76 11.97 8.39 -5.50
CA ASN A 76 12.27 9.71 -6.05
C ASN A 76 11.25 10.20 -7.09
N SER A 77 10.30 9.34 -7.48
CA SER A 77 9.33 9.59 -8.55
C SER A 77 8.12 10.41 -8.11
N PHE A 78 8.06 10.82 -6.85
CA PHE A 78 7.00 11.66 -6.33
C PHE A 78 7.57 12.71 -5.36
N ARG A 79 6.72 13.68 -5.02
CA ARG A 79 6.94 14.59 -3.91
C ARG A 79 5.75 14.46 -2.97
N GLU A 80 6.02 14.53 -1.69
CA GLU A 80 5.01 14.47 -0.65
C GLU A 80 4.97 15.80 0.09
N GLU A 81 3.76 16.30 0.30
CA GLU A 81 3.47 17.37 1.23
C GLU A 81 2.50 16.81 2.26
N THR A 82 2.77 17.04 3.54
CA THR A 82 1.92 16.60 4.64
C THR A 82 1.36 17.80 5.37
N LEU A 83 0.04 17.85 5.49
CA LEU A 83 -0.69 18.86 6.25
C LEU A 83 -1.38 18.19 7.44
N GLY A 84 -1.26 18.78 8.63
CA GLY A 84 -1.86 18.25 9.87
C GLY A 84 -1.00 17.18 10.56
N VAL A 85 -1.63 16.38 11.41
CA VAL A 85 -0.94 15.42 12.29
C VAL A 85 -1.20 13.98 11.85
N ASN A 86 -0.13 13.21 11.72
CA ASN A 86 -0.22 11.75 11.58
C ASN A 86 -0.19 11.10 12.97
N ALA A 87 -1.38 10.73 13.49
CA ALA A 87 -1.53 10.17 14.83
C ALA A 87 -0.84 8.80 15.03
N ASN A 88 -0.38 8.14 13.96
CA ASN A 88 0.18 6.78 14.01
C ASN A 88 1.71 6.73 13.90
N ASN A 89 2.42 7.80 14.26
CA ASN A 89 3.87 7.78 14.27
C ASN A 89 4.41 6.99 15.48
N SER A 90 4.24 5.66 15.49
CA SER A 90 4.85 4.76 16.45
C SER A 90 6.32 4.44 16.12
N GLU A 91 6.98 5.21 15.24
CA GLU A 91 8.44 5.16 15.04
C GLU A 91 9.21 6.04 16.05
N SER A 92 8.60 6.49 17.16
CA SER A 92 9.27 7.24 18.25
C SER A 92 9.70 6.39 19.46
N LEU A 93 9.89 5.08 19.32
CA LEU A 93 10.36 4.22 20.42
C LEU A 93 11.54 3.34 19.99
N ILE A 94 12.67 3.97 19.63
CA ILE A 94 14.02 3.45 19.95
C ILE A 94 14.93 4.67 20.19
N ILE A 95 15.19 4.99 21.46
CA ILE A 95 16.47 5.53 21.93
C ILE A 95 17.02 4.49 22.90
#